data_AF-Q0CJM3-F1
#
_entry.id   AF-Q0CJM3-F1
#
_cell.length_a   1.000
_cell.length_b   1.000
_cell.length_c   1.000
_cell.angle_alpha   90.00
_cell.angle_beta   90.00
_cell.angle_gamma   90.00
#
_symmetry.space_group_name_H-M   'P 1'
#
loop_
_entity.id
_entity.type
_entity.pdbx_description
1 polymer ?
#
loop_
_entity_poly.entity_id
_entity_poly.type
_entity_poly.pdbx_seq_one_letter_code
_entity_poly.pdbx_strand_id
1 'polypeptide(L)'
;MSTNHSDNGRLVRIGMEPLSIHAGTSADPLTQAFLRLFLGELAIHFPHVDLLLANHFESCLNLSPEEYKVAVSMPVTEANMQARFAGFNLQRTGDIVAKAYYSFGAKAAIQGVSKTTLALKTLRSIDSYSSDPKYSAAVSDLEGFFASTGIEPFLMGTDCIESTKSRIKVYVRAPWFTSAGLRDLWTLGGRVNTPLSAKGLEIAEYFMSLLNYTPEQTNVDSSFAALLANYELRIGSPHPKPQIYFPLHRIDDETAANILTRFFDYLGWQGIASNFKDSMLSNMPCPSWKDNKKFTKWAAYAYSEAGVYLTVYYNSASAKAGSL
;
A
#
# COMPACT_ATOMS: atom_id res chain seq x y z
N MET A 1 7.95 -9.54 0.69
CA MET A 1 8.60 -8.96 1.89
C MET A 1 8.96 -7.49 1.62
N SER A 2 9.19 -6.67 2.63
CA SER A 2 9.68 -5.29 2.44
C SER A 2 10.56 -4.80 3.59
N THR A 3 11.43 -3.84 3.33
CA THR A 3 12.19 -3.12 4.36
C THR A 3 11.75 -1.66 4.42
N ASN A 4 11.48 -1.17 5.63
CA ASN A 4 11.16 0.22 5.91
C ASN A 4 12.44 0.94 6.37
N HIS A 5 12.71 2.12 5.83
CA HIS A 5 13.89 2.95 6.13
C HIS A 5 13.44 4.35 6.53
N SER A 6 14.09 4.88 7.57
CA SER A 6 13.96 6.23 8.08
C SER A 6 15.25 6.62 8.77
N ASP A 7 15.38 7.88 9.16
CA ASP A 7 16.53 8.35 9.96
C ASP A 7 16.64 7.62 11.31
N ASN A 8 15.51 7.14 11.84
CA ASN A 8 15.45 6.34 13.07
C ASN A 8 15.78 4.84 12.87
N GLY A 9 16.15 4.46 11.64
CA GLY A 9 16.62 3.13 11.29
C GLY A 9 15.63 2.29 10.48
N ARG A 10 15.86 0.98 10.49
CA ARG A 10 15.22 0.00 9.60
C ARG A 10 14.29 -0.96 10.32
N LEU A 11 13.17 -1.32 9.67
CA LEU A 11 12.26 -2.39 10.10
C LEU A 11 11.96 -3.35 8.94
N VAL A 12 11.74 -4.63 9.24
CA VAL A 12 11.28 -5.61 8.26
C VAL A 12 9.75 -5.71 8.36
N ARG A 13 9.10 -5.83 7.20
CA ARG A 13 7.67 -6.14 7.09
C ARG A 13 7.46 -7.38 6.23
N ILE A 14 6.55 -8.22 6.71
CA ILE A 14 5.98 -9.31 5.92
C ILE A 14 4.58 -8.90 5.50
N GLY A 15 4.25 -9.15 4.24
CA GLY A 15 2.92 -8.98 3.67
C GLY A 15 2.57 -10.24 2.91
N MET A 16 1.34 -10.72 3.07
CA MET A 16 0.87 -11.99 2.52
C MET A 16 -0.64 -11.95 2.29
N GLU A 17 -1.12 -12.88 1.47
CA GLU A 17 -2.52 -13.26 1.44
C GLU A 17 -2.67 -14.53 2.29
N PRO A 18 -3.38 -14.50 3.43
CA PRO A 18 -3.67 -15.72 4.17
C PRO A 18 -4.62 -16.59 3.35
N LEU A 19 -4.22 -17.82 3.07
CA LEU A 19 -4.97 -18.76 2.23
C LEU A 19 -5.22 -20.07 2.97
N SER A 20 -6.41 -20.63 2.77
CA SER A 20 -6.74 -21.99 3.20
C SER A 20 -6.12 -23.02 2.25
N ILE A 21 -6.08 -24.29 2.66
CA ILE A 21 -5.73 -25.41 1.76
C ILE A 21 -6.73 -25.60 0.62
N HIS A 22 -7.91 -24.97 0.70
CA HIS A 22 -8.98 -25.05 -0.28
C HIS A 22 -9.08 -23.79 -1.14
N ALA A 23 -8.18 -22.82 -0.95
CA ALA A 23 -8.19 -21.55 -1.66
C ALA A 23 -8.25 -21.74 -3.19
N GLY A 24 -9.18 -21.03 -3.84
CA GLY A 24 -9.39 -21.08 -5.28
C GLY A 24 -10.10 -22.35 -5.78
N THR A 25 -10.49 -23.26 -4.89
CA THR A 25 -11.32 -24.43 -5.23
C THR A 25 -12.81 -24.12 -5.07
N SER A 26 -13.69 -25.05 -5.46
CA SER A 26 -15.13 -24.92 -5.23
C SER A 26 -15.52 -24.79 -3.74
N ALA A 27 -14.68 -25.25 -2.82
CA ALA A 27 -14.91 -25.14 -1.38
C ALA A 27 -14.53 -23.77 -0.79
N ASP A 28 -13.61 -23.03 -1.42
CA ASP A 28 -13.19 -21.68 -1.00
C ASP A 28 -12.74 -20.83 -2.21
N PRO A 29 -13.67 -20.48 -3.12
CA PRO A 29 -13.31 -19.88 -4.40
C PRO A 29 -12.76 -18.45 -4.31
N LEU A 30 -13.16 -17.67 -3.31
CA LEU A 30 -12.80 -16.25 -3.17
C LEU A 30 -11.99 -15.92 -1.91
N THR A 31 -11.56 -16.95 -1.16
CA THR A 31 -10.59 -16.85 -0.05
C THR A 31 -10.94 -15.83 1.04
N GLN A 32 -12.21 -15.44 1.14
CA GLN A 32 -12.64 -14.26 1.89
C GLN A 32 -12.47 -14.43 3.41
N ALA A 33 -12.62 -15.64 3.93
CA ALA A 33 -12.71 -15.89 5.37
C ALA A 33 -11.35 -15.96 6.08
N PHE A 34 -10.27 -16.29 5.35
CA PHE A 34 -9.03 -16.75 6.00
C PHE A 34 -8.21 -15.61 6.64
N LEU A 35 -8.36 -14.37 6.15
CA LEU A 35 -7.77 -13.21 6.80
C LEU A 35 -8.27 -13.05 8.24
N ARG A 36 -9.58 -13.22 8.48
CA ARG A 36 -10.16 -13.10 9.81
C ARG A 36 -9.59 -14.14 10.77
N LEU A 37 -9.47 -15.39 10.32
CA LEU A 37 -8.89 -16.47 11.12
C LEU A 37 -7.43 -16.16 11.47
N PHE A 38 -6.64 -15.74 10.48
CA PHE A 38 -5.25 -15.36 10.67
C PHE A 38 -5.08 -14.20 11.67
N LEU A 39 -5.88 -13.13 11.54
CA LEU A 39 -5.84 -12.00 12.47
C LEU A 39 -6.31 -12.38 13.88
N GLY A 40 -7.29 -13.29 13.99
CA GLY A 40 -7.74 -13.84 15.27
C GLY A 40 -6.62 -14.58 16.00
N GLU A 41 -5.86 -15.42 15.29
CA GLU A 41 -4.68 -16.11 15.85
C GLU A 41 -3.62 -15.10 16.32
N LEU A 42 -3.36 -14.05 15.53
CA LEU A 42 -2.44 -12.99 15.96
C LEU A 42 -2.93 -12.30 17.24
N ALA A 43 -4.22 -12.05 17.39
CA ALA A 43 -4.79 -11.42 18.59
C ALA A 43 -4.68 -12.30 19.85
N ILE A 44 -4.67 -13.64 19.70
CA ILE A 44 -4.41 -14.57 20.80
C ILE A 44 -2.96 -14.43 21.30
N HIS A 45 -2.00 -14.28 20.39
CA HIS A 45 -0.58 -14.24 20.71
C HIS A 45 -0.03 -12.84 21.03
N PHE A 46 -0.68 -11.77 20.54
CA PHE A 46 -0.24 -10.39 20.69
C PHE A 46 -1.38 -9.55 21.26
N PRO A 47 -1.42 -9.33 22.59
CA PRO A 47 -2.56 -8.71 23.28
C PRO A 47 -2.90 -7.28 22.84
N HIS A 48 -1.98 -6.57 22.19
CA HIS A 48 -2.20 -5.22 21.64
C HIS A 48 -2.82 -5.22 20.25
N VAL A 49 -3.01 -6.38 19.62
CA VAL A 49 -3.71 -6.50 18.34
C VAL A 49 -5.20 -6.32 18.57
N ASP A 50 -5.74 -5.22 18.05
CA ASP A 50 -7.16 -4.88 18.13
C ASP A 50 -7.79 -5.03 16.73
N LEU A 51 -8.89 -5.77 16.67
CA LEU A 51 -9.57 -6.13 15.43
C LEU A 51 -10.83 -5.30 15.17
N LEU A 52 -11.17 -4.30 15.99
CA LEU A 52 -12.42 -3.55 15.86
C LEU A 52 -12.55 -2.89 14.47
N LEU A 53 -11.50 -2.21 14.02
CA LEU A 53 -11.52 -1.55 12.71
C LEU A 53 -11.46 -2.56 11.55
N ALA A 54 -10.75 -3.69 11.72
CA ALA A 54 -10.76 -4.78 10.75
C ALA A 54 -12.15 -5.40 10.60
N ASN A 55 -12.86 -5.65 11.71
CA ASN A 55 -14.23 -6.15 11.73
C ASN A 55 -15.20 -5.17 11.05
N HIS A 56 -15.03 -3.86 11.25
CA HIS A 56 -15.82 -2.86 10.53
C HIS A 56 -15.62 -2.96 9.01
N PHE A 57 -14.36 -3.03 8.56
CA PHE A 57 -14.05 -3.14 7.13
C PHE A 57 -14.59 -4.44 6.53
N GLU A 58 -14.50 -5.56 7.25
CA GLU A 58 -15.14 -6.81 6.84
C GLU A 58 -16.65 -6.65 6.68
N SER A 59 -17.33 -5.98 7.61
CA SER A 59 -18.79 -5.78 7.54
C SER A 59 -19.22 -4.97 6.31
N CYS A 60 -18.38 -4.05 5.83
CA CYS A 60 -18.67 -3.19 4.69
C CYS A 60 -18.21 -3.78 3.35
N LEU A 61 -17.04 -4.45 3.34
CA LEU A 61 -16.31 -4.79 2.12
C LEU A 61 -16.34 -6.29 1.79
N ASN A 62 -16.72 -7.16 2.73
CA ASN A 62 -16.98 -8.56 2.43
C ASN A 62 -18.32 -8.74 1.71
N LEU A 63 -18.35 -9.75 0.86
CA LEU A 63 -19.55 -10.24 0.22
C LEU A 63 -20.42 -10.95 1.26
N SER A 64 -21.72 -10.65 1.29
CA SER A 64 -22.74 -11.43 1.99
C SER A 64 -22.82 -12.83 1.39
N PRO A 65 -23.48 -13.81 2.04
CA PRO A 65 -23.68 -15.14 1.46
C PRO A 65 -24.34 -15.12 0.07
N GLU A 66 -25.27 -14.20 -0.17
CA GLU A 66 -25.98 -14.02 -1.44
C GLU A 66 -25.06 -13.40 -2.50
N GLU A 67 -24.37 -12.30 -2.14
CA GLU A 67 -23.41 -11.65 -3.03
C GLU A 67 -22.24 -12.61 -3.37
N TYR A 68 -21.80 -13.43 -2.42
CA TYR A 68 -20.74 -14.41 -2.61
C TYR A 68 -21.11 -15.42 -3.70
N LYS A 69 -22.34 -15.94 -3.69
CA LYS A 69 -22.83 -16.86 -4.74
C LYS A 69 -22.80 -16.22 -6.12
N VAL A 70 -23.17 -14.95 -6.23
CA VAL A 70 -23.10 -14.20 -7.49
C VAL A 70 -21.65 -14.02 -7.91
N ALA A 71 -20.78 -13.56 -7.00
CA ALA A 71 -19.36 -13.29 -7.27
C ALA A 71 -18.62 -14.52 -7.82
N VAL A 72 -18.91 -15.72 -7.32
CA VAL A 72 -18.30 -16.98 -7.79
C VAL A 72 -18.61 -17.25 -9.26
N SER A 73 -19.75 -16.79 -9.76
CA SER A 73 -20.15 -16.95 -11.16
C SER A 73 -19.63 -15.84 -12.09
N MET A 74 -19.07 -14.77 -11.53
CA MET A 74 -18.57 -13.64 -12.30
C MET A 74 -17.15 -13.92 -12.83
N PRO A 75 -16.82 -13.50 -14.05
CA PRO A 75 -15.45 -13.54 -14.52
C PRO A 75 -14.59 -12.61 -13.65
N VAL A 76 -13.44 -13.11 -13.19
CA VAL A 76 -12.49 -12.29 -12.41
C VAL A 76 -11.71 -11.38 -13.36
N THR A 77 -11.72 -10.09 -13.06
CA THR A 77 -11.04 -9.01 -13.77
C THR A 77 -10.33 -8.11 -12.75
N GLU A 78 -9.46 -7.22 -13.21
CA GLU A 78 -8.84 -6.23 -12.31
C GLU A 78 -9.91 -5.33 -11.65
N ALA A 79 -10.98 -5.00 -12.37
CA ALA A 79 -12.03 -4.09 -11.90
C ALA A 79 -12.89 -4.69 -10.76
N ASN A 80 -13.08 -6.02 -10.77
CA ASN A 80 -13.93 -6.71 -9.80
C ASN A 80 -13.14 -7.67 -8.89
N MET A 81 -11.82 -7.50 -8.77
CA MET A 81 -10.99 -8.34 -7.92
C MET A 81 -11.43 -8.27 -6.44
N GLN A 82 -11.46 -9.45 -5.80
CA GLN A 82 -11.72 -9.63 -4.38
C GLN A 82 -10.52 -10.38 -3.79
N ALA A 83 -9.86 -9.79 -2.80
CA ALA A 83 -8.68 -10.38 -2.14
C ALA A 83 -8.50 -9.79 -0.74
N ARG A 84 -7.82 -10.54 0.14
CA ARG A 84 -7.64 -10.18 1.56
C ARG A 84 -6.19 -10.34 1.98
N PHE A 85 -5.51 -9.24 2.28
CA PHE A 85 -4.09 -9.29 2.62
C PHE A 85 -3.87 -8.96 4.10
N ALA A 86 -2.89 -9.63 4.70
CA ALA A 86 -2.34 -9.29 5.99
C ALA A 86 -0.94 -8.70 5.81
N GLY A 87 -0.56 -7.77 6.67
CA GLY A 87 0.82 -7.33 6.78
C GLY A 87 1.22 -7.04 8.21
N PHE A 88 2.47 -7.29 8.58
CA PHE A 88 2.95 -6.99 9.92
C PHE A 88 4.37 -6.45 9.89
N ASN A 89 4.59 -5.37 10.66
CA ASN A 89 5.94 -4.88 10.93
C ASN A 89 6.52 -5.70 12.09
N LEU A 90 7.75 -6.16 11.93
CA LEU A 90 8.52 -6.78 13.01
C LEU A 90 9.21 -5.66 13.81
N GLN A 91 8.76 -5.45 15.05
CA GLN A 91 9.31 -4.42 15.93
C GLN A 91 10.58 -4.93 16.61
N ARG A 92 11.48 -4.01 16.99
CA ARG A 92 12.71 -4.37 17.72
C ARG A 92 12.43 -4.95 19.11
N THR A 93 11.24 -4.69 19.67
CA THR A 93 10.79 -5.23 20.97
C THR A 93 10.43 -6.71 20.90
N GLY A 94 10.32 -7.28 19.69
CA GLY A 94 9.74 -8.61 19.47
C GLY A 94 8.24 -8.58 19.17
N ASP A 95 7.58 -7.43 19.33
CA ASP A 95 6.17 -7.25 18.97
C ASP A 95 5.95 -7.15 17.46
N ILE A 96 4.68 -7.24 17.07
CA ILE A 96 4.23 -6.98 15.72
C ILE A 96 3.25 -5.81 15.64
N VAL A 97 3.20 -5.12 14.50
CA VAL A 97 2.08 -4.22 14.17
C VAL A 97 1.35 -4.77 12.95
N ALA A 98 0.31 -5.54 13.21
CA ALA A 98 -0.54 -6.17 12.21
C ALA A 98 -1.42 -5.15 11.47
N LYS A 99 -1.76 -5.48 10.23
CA LYS A 99 -2.52 -4.67 9.27
C LYS A 99 -3.38 -5.58 8.43
N ALA A 100 -4.57 -5.11 8.10
CA ALA A 100 -5.53 -5.79 7.24
C ALA A 100 -5.77 -4.96 5.98
N TYR A 101 -5.92 -5.62 4.83
CA TYR A 101 -6.20 -4.97 3.55
C TYR A 101 -7.28 -5.73 2.78
N TYR A 102 -8.17 -4.97 2.13
CA TYR A 102 -9.40 -5.45 1.51
C TYR A 102 -9.49 -4.90 0.09
N SER A 103 -9.45 -5.79 -0.91
CA SER A 103 -9.90 -5.48 -2.28
C SER A 103 -11.39 -5.79 -2.38
N PHE A 104 -12.16 -4.85 -2.92
CA PHE A 104 -13.62 -4.84 -2.81
C PHE A 104 -14.32 -4.61 -4.16
N GLY A 105 -13.64 -4.92 -5.26
CA GLY A 105 -14.18 -4.69 -6.61
C GLY A 105 -15.45 -5.52 -6.88
N ALA A 106 -15.46 -6.79 -6.47
CA ALA A 106 -16.64 -7.66 -6.64
C ALA A 106 -17.85 -7.11 -5.89
N LYS A 107 -17.65 -6.65 -4.64
CA LYS A 107 -18.69 -6.06 -3.80
C LYS A 107 -19.31 -4.82 -4.47
N ALA A 108 -18.48 -3.90 -4.97
CA ALA A 108 -18.96 -2.72 -5.68
C ALA A 108 -19.76 -3.08 -6.94
N ALA A 109 -19.24 -4.02 -7.74
CA ALA A 109 -19.89 -4.47 -8.97
C ALA A 109 -21.26 -5.11 -8.72
N ILE A 110 -21.39 -5.98 -7.72
CA ILE A 110 -22.64 -6.66 -7.38
C ILE A 110 -23.69 -5.69 -6.84
N GLN A 111 -23.26 -4.69 -6.06
CA GLN A 111 -24.15 -3.65 -5.55
C GLN A 111 -24.54 -2.60 -6.59
N GLY A 112 -23.93 -2.63 -7.79
CA GLY A 112 -24.18 -1.65 -8.84
C GLY A 112 -23.69 -0.24 -8.48
N VAL A 113 -22.66 -0.13 -7.65
CA VAL A 113 -22.07 1.16 -7.23
C VAL A 113 -20.61 1.26 -7.65
N SER A 114 -20.09 2.49 -7.77
CA SER A 114 -18.66 2.71 -8.02
C SER A 114 -17.82 2.29 -6.79
N LYS A 115 -16.55 1.94 -7.02
CA LYS A 115 -15.62 1.64 -5.91
C LYS A 115 -15.41 2.87 -5.04
N THR A 116 -15.42 4.06 -5.64
CA THR A 116 -15.36 5.34 -4.92
C THR A 116 -16.54 5.50 -3.96
N THR A 117 -17.78 5.27 -4.42
CA THR A 117 -18.98 5.37 -3.56
C THR A 117 -18.91 4.40 -2.40
N LEU A 118 -18.53 3.14 -2.64
CA LEU A 118 -18.41 2.13 -1.58
C LEU A 118 -17.31 2.47 -0.56
N ALA A 119 -16.15 2.94 -1.03
CA ALA A 119 -15.05 3.36 -0.17
C ALA A 119 -15.43 4.57 0.71
N LEU A 120 -16.02 5.62 0.12
CA LEU A 120 -16.44 6.81 0.87
C LEU A 120 -17.55 6.49 1.87
N LYS A 121 -18.51 5.63 1.50
CA LYS A 121 -19.54 5.13 2.43
C LYS A 121 -18.90 4.43 3.63
N THR A 122 -17.92 3.56 3.38
CA THR A 122 -17.18 2.82 4.42
C THR A 122 -16.42 3.78 5.34
N LEU A 123 -15.73 4.79 4.79
CA LEU A 123 -15.00 5.78 5.59
C LEU A 123 -15.92 6.60 6.49
N ARG A 124 -17.13 6.91 6.02
CA ARG A 124 -18.13 7.73 6.74
C ARG A 124 -18.92 6.94 7.79
N SER A 125 -18.97 5.61 7.70
CA SER A 125 -19.69 4.77 8.67
C SER A 125 -18.90 4.44 9.94
N ILE A 126 -17.70 4.97 10.09
CA ILE A 126 -16.86 4.73 11.28
C ILE A 126 -17.15 5.85 12.29
N ASP A 127 -18.15 5.66 13.16
CA ASP A 127 -18.67 6.71 14.05
C ASP A 127 -17.56 7.47 14.82
N SER A 128 -16.59 6.74 15.38
CA SER A 128 -15.47 7.32 16.15
C SER A 128 -14.57 8.23 15.33
N TYR A 129 -14.50 8.04 14.01
CA TYR A 129 -13.74 8.89 13.09
C TYR A 129 -14.62 10.00 12.51
N SER A 130 -15.85 9.68 12.09
CA SER A 130 -16.76 10.64 11.46
C SER A 130 -17.21 11.76 12.41
N SER A 131 -17.14 11.56 13.73
CA SER A 131 -17.35 12.65 14.70
C SER A 131 -16.20 13.68 14.74
N ASP A 132 -15.01 13.34 14.23
CA ASP A 132 -13.89 14.27 14.16
C ASP A 132 -13.99 15.15 12.89
N PRO A 133 -14.12 16.48 13.02
CA PRO A 133 -14.25 17.37 11.87
C PRO A 133 -12.99 17.38 11.00
N LYS A 134 -11.81 17.12 11.56
CA LYS A 134 -10.55 17.07 10.80
C LYS A 134 -10.52 15.82 9.90
N TYR A 135 -10.81 14.65 10.45
CA TYR A 135 -10.97 13.44 9.64
C TYR A 135 -12.03 13.63 8.54
N SER A 136 -13.17 14.24 8.87
CA SER A 136 -14.24 14.49 7.90
C SER A 136 -13.77 15.39 6.74
N ALA A 137 -13.01 16.45 7.04
CA ALA A 137 -12.39 17.30 6.01
C ALA A 137 -11.43 16.50 5.11
N ALA A 138 -10.62 15.61 5.69
CA ALA A 138 -9.71 14.76 4.92
C ALA A 138 -10.46 13.79 3.98
N VAL A 139 -11.59 13.23 4.42
CA VAL A 139 -12.46 12.40 3.57
C VAL A 139 -13.07 13.23 2.43
N SER A 140 -13.48 14.47 2.69
CA SER A 140 -13.98 15.40 1.66
C SER A 140 -12.91 15.77 0.63
N ASP A 141 -11.66 15.99 1.05
CA ASP A 141 -10.54 16.23 0.13
C ASP A 141 -10.33 15.04 -0.83
N LEU A 142 -10.41 13.79 -0.32
CA LEU A 142 -10.36 12.59 -1.16
C LEU A 142 -11.53 12.48 -2.13
N GLU A 143 -12.75 12.71 -1.65
CA GLU A 143 -13.95 12.69 -2.50
C GLU A 143 -13.82 13.70 -3.65
N GLY A 144 -13.41 14.94 -3.34
CA GLY A 144 -13.18 15.95 -4.35
C GLY A 144 -12.10 15.54 -5.36
N PHE A 145 -11.00 14.95 -4.89
CA PHE A 145 -9.93 14.46 -5.76
C PHE A 145 -10.40 13.34 -6.71
N PHE A 146 -11.10 12.33 -6.18
CA PHE A 146 -11.65 11.24 -6.99
C PHE A 146 -12.68 11.74 -8.01
N ALA A 147 -13.55 12.68 -7.61
CA ALA A 147 -14.50 13.29 -8.52
C ALA A 147 -13.81 14.07 -9.66
N SER A 148 -12.72 14.79 -9.36
CA SER A 148 -11.99 15.57 -10.39
C SER A 148 -11.14 14.73 -11.34
N THR A 149 -10.71 13.54 -10.94
CA THR A 149 -9.77 12.72 -11.72
C THR A 149 -10.39 11.47 -12.32
N GLY A 150 -11.54 11.01 -11.79
CA GLY A 150 -12.13 9.72 -12.14
C GLY A 150 -11.34 8.51 -11.63
N ILE A 151 -10.25 8.71 -10.87
CA ILE A 151 -9.50 7.63 -10.25
C ILE A 151 -10.38 6.96 -9.19
N GLU A 152 -10.43 5.64 -9.23
CA GLU A 152 -11.14 4.85 -8.22
C GLU A 152 -10.17 4.14 -7.25
N PRO A 153 -10.53 4.02 -5.97
CA PRO A 153 -9.81 3.18 -5.02
C PRO A 153 -10.00 1.69 -5.35
N PHE A 154 -8.94 0.89 -5.15
CA PHE A 154 -8.96 -0.55 -5.42
C PHE A 154 -8.65 -1.41 -4.19
N LEU A 155 -8.09 -0.80 -3.14
CA LEU A 155 -7.73 -1.48 -1.90
C LEU A 155 -7.88 -0.50 -0.74
N MET A 156 -8.46 -0.97 0.36
CA MET A 156 -8.50 -0.24 1.62
C MET A 156 -7.78 -1.04 2.70
N GLY A 157 -7.10 -0.37 3.62
CA GLY A 157 -6.40 -1.05 4.72
C GLY A 157 -6.44 -0.30 6.03
N THR A 158 -6.13 -1.02 7.11
CA THR A 158 -6.15 -0.52 8.47
C THR A 158 -5.03 -1.16 9.31
N ASP A 159 -4.54 -0.44 10.32
CA ASP A 159 -3.71 -1.03 11.36
C ASP A 159 -4.60 -1.76 12.39
N CYS A 160 -4.23 -2.98 12.77
CA CYS A 160 -4.93 -3.77 13.79
C CYS A 160 -4.43 -3.40 15.20
N ILE A 161 -4.66 -2.14 15.59
CA ILE A 161 -4.34 -1.54 16.88
C ILE A 161 -5.55 -0.75 17.38
N GLU A 162 -5.47 -0.21 18.61
CA GLU A 162 -6.53 0.63 19.19
C GLU A 162 -7.10 1.60 18.15
N SER A 163 -8.42 1.53 17.95
CA SER A 163 -9.08 2.16 16.80
C SER A 163 -8.83 3.67 16.70
N THR A 164 -8.78 4.41 17.80
CA THR A 164 -8.53 5.87 17.77
C THR A 164 -7.09 6.24 17.39
N LYS A 165 -6.15 5.30 17.53
CA LYS A 165 -4.74 5.44 17.15
C LYS A 165 -4.44 4.83 15.78
N SER A 166 -5.37 4.04 15.24
CA SER A 166 -5.22 3.37 13.96
C SER A 166 -5.29 4.35 12.79
N ARG A 167 -4.71 3.93 11.68
CA ARG A 167 -4.69 4.68 10.42
C ARG A 167 -5.45 3.89 9.39
N ILE A 168 -6.27 4.59 8.62
CA ILE A 168 -6.97 4.03 7.47
C ILE A 168 -6.20 4.40 6.21
N LYS A 169 -6.03 3.47 5.28
CA LYS A 169 -5.31 3.70 4.03
C LYS A 169 -6.21 3.41 2.84
N VAL A 170 -6.35 4.38 1.94
CA VAL A 170 -7.08 4.24 0.68
C VAL A 170 -6.07 4.19 -0.46
N TYR A 171 -6.01 3.07 -1.18
CA TYR A 171 -5.06 2.85 -2.26
C TYR A 171 -5.70 3.10 -3.62
N VAL A 172 -4.97 3.82 -4.46
CA VAL A 172 -5.33 4.12 -5.84
C VAL A 172 -4.18 3.79 -6.79
N ARG A 173 -4.53 3.54 -8.05
CA ARG A 173 -3.58 3.40 -9.15
C ARG A 173 -3.81 4.55 -10.11
N ALA A 174 -2.77 5.33 -10.38
CA ALA A 174 -2.86 6.36 -11.40
C ALA A 174 -2.74 5.73 -12.79
N PRO A 175 -3.45 6.22 -13.81
CA PRO A 175 -3.27 5.77 -15.18
C PRO A 175 -2.04 6.40 -15.87
N TRP A 176 -1.15 7.03 -15.10
CA TRP A 176 0.00 7.78 -15.59
C TRP A 176 1.25 7.59 -14.74
N PHE A 177 2.40 7.82 -15.38
CA PHE A 177 3.70 7.92 -14.74
C PHE A 177 4.41 9.19 -15.26
N THR A 178 4.04 10.35 -14.71
CA THR A 178 4.50 11.69 -15.14
C THR A 178 4.75 12.60 -13.94
N SER A 179 5.54 13.67 -14.11
CA SER A 179 5.79 14.63 -13.03
C SER A 179 4.50 15.33 -12.58
N ALA A 180 3.68 15.80 -13.54
CA ALA A 180 2.36 16.36 -13.23
C ALA A 180 1.48 15.38 -12.46
N GLY A 181 1.51 14.11 -12.87
CA GLY A 181 0.78 13.05 -12.21
C GLY A 181 1.24 12.75 -10.78
N LEU A 182 2.55 12.84 -10.52
CA LEU A 182 3.10 12.77 -9.17
C LEU A 182 2.60 13.94 -8.31
N ARG A 183 2.61 15.17 -8.86
CA ARG A 183 2.10 16.37 -8.17
C ARG A 183 0.62 16.24 -7.83
N ASP A 184 -0.19 15.74 -8.76
CA ASP A 184 -1.62 15.54 -8.55
C ASP A 184 -1.91 14.50 -7.46
N LEU A 185 -1.24 13.35 -7.50
CA LEU A 185 -1.36 12.34 -6.45
C LEU A 185 -0.88 12.87 -5.10
N TRP A 186 0.23 13.60 -5.06
CA TRP A 186 0.80 14.09 -3.81
C TRP A 186 -0.06 15.18 -3.16
N THR A 187 -0.60 16.10 -3.96
CA THR A 187 -1.34 17.27 -3.48
C THR A 187 -2.85 17.10 -3.53
N LEU A 188 -3.35 15.92 -3.92
CA LEU A 188 -4.78 15.68 -4.19
C LEU A 188 -5.36 16.69 -5.19
N GLY A 189 -4.62 16.93 -6.27
CA GLY A 189 -4.94 17.94 -7.29
C GLY A 189 -4.94 19.36 -6.73
N GLY A 190 -3.96 19.70 -5.89
CA GLY A 190 -3.80 21.02 -5.27
C GLY A 190 -4.60 21.28 -3.99
N ARG A 191 -5.43 20.32 -3.53
CA ARG A 191 -6.22 20.45 -2.29
C ARG A 191 -5.36 20.49 -1.02
N VAL A 192 -4.21 19.81 -1.05
CA VAL A 192 -3.23 19.81 0.05
C VAL A 192 -2.02 20.65 -0.35
N ASN A 193 -2.02 21.90 0.10
CA ASN A 193 -0.96 22.87 -0.17
C ASN A 193 -0.41 23.46 1.14
N THR A 194 0.46 22.70 1.81
CA THR A 194 1.15 23.14 3.03
C THR A 194 2.66 23.18 2.79
N PRO A 195 3.44 23.98 3.56
CA PRO A 195 4.89 23.97 3.45
C PRO A 195 5.50 22.57 3.62
N LEU A 196 4.93 21.75 4.52
CA LEU A 196 5.36 20.36 4.73
C LEU A 196 5.09 19.49 3.49
N SER A 197 3.90 19.63 2.89
CA SER A 197 3.55 18.93 1.64
C SER A 197 4.47 19.34 0.50
N ALA A 198 4.72 20.64 0.33
CA ALA A 198 5.61 21.18 -0.70
C ALA A 198 7.04 20.64 -0.57
N LYS A 199 7.57 20.57 0.67
CA LYS A 199 8.91 20.01 0.89
C LYS A 199 9.00 18.51 0.57
N GLY A 200 7.97 17.74 0.96
CA GLY A 200 7.91 16.33 0.62
C GLY A 200 7.80 16.07 -0.88
N LEU A 201 7.06 16.93 -1.60
CA LEU A 201 6.93 16.86 -3.06
C LEU A 201 8.27 17.11 -3.76
N GLU A 202 9.00 18.15 -3.36
CA GLU A 202 10.34 18.46 -3.91
C GLU A 202 11.28 17.25 -3.84
N ILE A 203 11.29 16.55 -2.70
CA ILE A 203 12.12 15.36 -2.50
C ILE A 203 11.59 14.17 -3.33
N ALA A 204 10.27 14.00 -3.42
CA ALA A 204 9.67 12.95 -4.26
C ALA A 204 10.00 13.14 -5.74
N GLU A 205 9.98 14.38 -6.23
CA GLU A 205 10.37 14.73 -7.60
C GLU A 205 11.85 14.48 -7.84
N TYR A 206 12.71 14.80 -6.88
CA TYR A 206 14.12 14.43 -6.95
C TYR A 206 14.27 12.91 -7.05
N PHE A 207 13.59 12.13 -6.22
CA PHE A 207 13.63 10.66 -6.30
C PHE A 207 13.13 10.15 -7.67
N MET A 208 12.04 10.71 -8.18
CA MET A 208 11.51 10.37 -9.50
C MET A 208 12.52 10.67 -10.62
N SER A 209 13.27 11.77 -10.52
CA SER A 209 14.31 12.13 -11.49
C SER A 209 15.45 11.12 -11.55
N LEU A 210 15.79 10.48 -10.42
CA LEU A 210 16.83 9.44 -10.36
C LEU A 210 16.41 8.17 -11.10
N LEU A 211 15.10 7.91 -11.21
CA LEU A 211 14.59 6.72 -11.90
C LEU A 211 14.73 6.81 -13.43
N ASN A 212 14.97 8.01 -13.97
CA ASN A 212 15.26 8.26 -15.37
C ASN A 212 14.27 7.61 -16.38
N TYR A 213 12.99 7.52 -16.01
CA TYR A 213 11.98 6.97 -16.91
C TYR A 213 11.68 7.93 -18.05
N THR A 214 12.24 7.65 -19.22
CA THR A 214 11.91 8.36 -20.47
C THR A 214 11.02 7.49 -21.37
N PRO A 215 9.99 8.05 -22.05
CA PRO A 215 9.31 9.32 -21.80
C PRO A 215 8.15 9.16 -20.78
N GLU A 216 7.65 10.30 -20.28
CA GLU A 216 6.40 10.41 -19.52
C GLU A 216 5.29 9.56 -20.18
N GLN A 217 4.82 8.53 -19.48
CA GLN A 217 3.88 7.59 -20.07
C GLN A 217 2.46 7.94 -19.64
N THR A 218 1.62 8.26 -20.61
CA THR A 218 0.16 8.38 -20.47
C THR A 218 -0.49 7.08 -20.94
N ASN A 219 -1.60 6.69 -20.33
CA ASN A 219 -2.29 5.42 -20.61
C ASN A 219 -1.42 4.18 -20.40
N VAL A 220 -0.73 4.15 -19.25
CA VAL A 220 0.12 3.02 -18.89
C VAL A 220 -0.75 1.82 -18.55
N ASP A 221 -0.41 0.65 -19.09
CA ASP A 221 -1.05 -0.61 -18.69
C ASP A 221 -1.07 -0.72 -17.16
N SER A 222 -2.29 -0.83 -16.63
CA SER A 222 -2.58 -0.89 -15.19
C SER A 222 -1.82 -2.01 -14.51
N SER A 223 -1.46 -3.07 -15.23
CA SER A 223 -0.85 -4.24 -14.65
C SER A 223 0.45 -3.92 -13.91
N PHE A 224 1.31 -3.00 -14.40
CA PHE A 224 2.65 -2.84 -13.80
C PHE A 224 3.31 -1.45 -13.86
N ALA A 225 3.04 -0.56 -14.82
CA ALA A 225 3.93 0.60 -15.04
C ALA A 225 3.44 1.97 -14.48
N ALA A 226 2.33 1.96 -13.72
CA ALA A 226 1.72 3.15 -13.12
C ALA A 226 2.30 3.54 -11.74
N LEU A 227 2.16 4.82 -11.36
CA LEU A 227 2.27 5.23 -9.96
C LEU A 227 1.11 4.61 -9.15
N LEU A 228 1.41 4.08 -7.96
CA LEU A 228 0.39 3.81 -6.94
C LEU A 228 0.51 4.85 -5.85
N ALA A 229 -0.62 5.21 -5.24
CA ALA A 229 -0.64 6.01 -4.03
C ALA A 229 -1.50 5.32 -2.98
N ASN A 230 -1.13 5.47 -1.72
CA ASN A 230 -2.12 5.39 -0.65
C ASN A 230 -2.27 6.73 0.04
N TYR A 231 -3.47 6.96 0.56
CA TYR A 231 -3.80 8.11 1.38
C TYR A 231 -4.12 7.63 2.79
N GLU A 232 -3.29 8.06 3.73
CA GLU A 232 -3.43 7.73 5.15
C GLU A 232 -4.33 8.76 5.83
N LEU A 233 -5.41 8.27 6.43
CA LEU A 233 -6.39 9.02 7.21
C LEU A 233 -6.27 8.63 8.68
N ARG A 234 -6.40 9.61 9.56
CA ARG A 234 -6.33 9.44 11.02
C ARG A 234 -7.19 10.50 11.70
N ILE A 235 -7.68 10.20 12.90
CA ILE A 235 -8.33 11.19 13.75
C ILE A 235 -7.34 12.33 14.04
N GLY A 236 -7.84 13.56 14.01
CA GLY A 236 -7.09 14.78 14.29
C GLY A 236 -6.29 15.33 13.11
N SER A 237 -6.33 14.71 11.93
CA SER A 237 -5.61 15.15 10.73
C SER A 237 -6.56 15.69 9.67
N PRO A 238 -6.45 16.98 9.30
CA PRO A 238 -7.38 17.61 8.34
C PRO A 238 -7.10 17.23 6.89
N HIS A 239 -5.93 16.65 6.60
CA HIS A 239 -5.51 16.26 5.26
C HIS A 239 -5.09 14.79 5.23
N PRO A 240 -5.43 14.06 4.16
CA PRO A 240 -4.88 12.74 3.92
C PRO A 240 -3.37 12.84 3.66
N LYS A 241 -2.59 11.94 4.26
CA LYS A 241 -1.14 11.90 4.04
C LYS A 241 -0.82 10.93 2.89
N PRO A 242 -0.23 11.41 1.78
CA PRO A 242 0.11 10.54 0.65
C PRO A 242 1.34 9.67 0.95
N GLN A 243 1.33 8.47 0.38
CA GLN A 243 2.52 7.64 0.18
C GLN A 243 2.54 7.13 -1.26
N ILE A 244 3.59 7.48 -2.00
CA ILE A 244 3.72 7.18 -3.44
C ILE A 244 4.62 5.98 -3.67
N TYR A 245 4.18 5.02 -4.47
CA TYR A 245 4.90 3.81 -4.81
C TYR A 245 5.46 3.96 -6.22
N PHE A 246 6.78 4.05 -6.30
CA PHE A 246 7.54 4.12 -7.55
C PHE A 246 7.84 2.71 -8.07
N PRO A 247 7.53 2.38 -9.34
CA PRO A 247 7.62 1.04 -9.92
C PRO A 247 9.06 0.64 -10.26
N LEU A 248 9.82 0.08 -9.31
CA LEU A 248 11.21 -0.31 -9.54
C LEU A 248 11.40 -1.53 -10.45
N HIS A 249 10.38 -2.37 -10.62
CA HIS A 249 10.44 -3.57 -11.46
C HIS A 249 10.56 -3.30 -12.99
N ARG A 250 10.63 -2.03 -13.38
CA ARG A 250 10.88 -1.58 -14.76
C ARG A 250 12.37 -1.51 -15.12
N ILE A 251 13.23 -1.50 -14.11
CA ILE A 251 14.68 -1.48 -14.24
C ILE A 251 15.24 -2.75 -13.63
N ASP A 252 16.47 -3.11 -14.02
CA ASP A 252 17.15 -4.22 -13.37
C ASP A 252 17.50 -3.87 -11.91
N ASP A 253 17.69 -4.91 -11.10
CA ASP A 253 17.87 -4.75 -9.67
C ASP A 253 19.19 -4.06 -9.29
N GLU A 254 20.23 -4.13 -10.13
CA GLU A 254 21.47 -3.38 -9.89
C GLU A 254 21.25 -1.89 -10.10
N THR A 255 20.57 -1.50 -11.18
CA THR A 255 20.16 -0.11 -11.41
C THR A 255 19.28 0.39 -10.28
N ALA A 256 18.31 -0.42 -9.81
CA ALA A 256 17.46 -0.07 -8.67
C ALA A 256 18.27 0.13 -7.38
N ALA A 257 19.25 -0.75 -7.10
CA ALA A 257 20.14 -0.62 -5.95
C ALA A 257 20.92 0.70 -5.98
N ASN A 258 21.52 1.01 -7.12
CA ASN A 258 22.35 2.20 -7.30
C ASN A 258 21.52 3.48 -7.11
N ILE A 259 20.28 3.52 -7.63
CA ILE A 259 19.36 4.64 -7.45
C ILE A 259 18.97 4.79 -5.98
N LEU A 260 18.62 3.70 -5.30
CA LEU A 260 18.26 3.71 -3.89
C LEU A 260 19.44 4.17 -3.02
N THR A 261 20.66 3.67 -3.26
CA THR A 261 21.88 4.12 -2.58
C THR A 261 22.10 5.62 -2.78
N ARG A 262 22.03 6.12 -4.01
CA ARG A 262 22.16 7.55 -4.30
C ARG A 262 21.09 8.39 -3.59
N PHE A 263 19.87 7.88 -3.49
CA PHE A 263 18.81 8.56 -2.76
C PHE A 263 19.07 8.56 -1.25
N PHE A 264 19.55 7.46 -0.67
CA PHE A 264 19.96 7.42 0.73
C PHE A 264 21.11 8.39 1.03
N ASP A 265 22.07 8.52 0.11
CA ASP A 265 23.14 9.51 0.22
C ASP A 265 22.59 10.94 0.23
N TYR A 266 21.67 11.25 -0.68
CA TYR A 266 20.98 12.55 -0.73
C TYR A 266 20.25 12.88 0.58
N LEU A 267 19.68 11.86 1.25
CA LEU A 267 19.02 12.02 2.55
C LEU A 267 19.99 12.11 3.74
N GLY A 268 21.30 11.95 3.52
CA GLY A 268 22.30 11.91 4.58
C GLY A 268 22.36 10.57 5.34
N TRP A 269 21.69 9.52 4.86
CA TRP A 269 21.64 8.19 5.48
C TRP A 269 22.86 7.35 5.10
N GLN A 270 24.06 7.89 5.30
CA GLN A 270 25.33 7.30 4.88
C GLN A 270 25.52 5.86 5.37
N GLY A 271 25.11 5.55 6.60
CA GLY A 271 25.20 4.21 7.16
C GLY A 271 24.27 3.18 6.50
N ILE A 272 23.20 3.62 5.82
CA ILE A 272 22.34 2.77 4.99
C ILE A 272 22.92 2.71 3.58
N ALA A 273 23.28 3.86 3.01
CA ALA A 273 23.77 3.95 1.63
C ALA A 273 25.00 3.05 1.39
N SER A 274 25.95 3.05 2.34
CA SER A 274 27.23 2.33 2.21
C SER A 274 27.10 0.80 2.16
N ASN A 275 26.01 0.24 2.68
CA ASN A 275 25.82 -1.22 2.77
C ASN A 275 24.55 -1.72 2.07
N PHE A 276 23.72 -0.82 1.52
CA PHE A 276 22.41 -1.19 1.00
C PHE A 276 22.53 -2.20 -0.15
N LYS A 277 23.39 -1.91 -1.13
CA LYS A 277 23.62 -2.78 -2.29
C LYS A 277 24.13 -4.15 -1.84
N ASP A 278 25.16 -4.20 -1.02
CA ASP A 278 25.73 -5.46 -0.51
C ASP A 278 24.73 -6.26 0.32
N SER A 279 23.97 -5.59 1.20
CA SER A 279 22.90 -6.23 1.98
C SER A 279 21.80 -6.80 1.08
N MET A 280 21.45 -6.09 0.02
CA MET A 280 20.44 -6.54 -0.92
C MET A 280 20.94 -7.76 -1.71
N LEU A 281 22.22 -7.75 -2.11
CA LEU A 281 22.89 -8.88 -2.77
C LEU A 281 22.97 -10.10 -1.84
N SER A 282 23.39 -9.92 -0.59
CA SER A 282 23.65 -11.01 0.36
C SER A 282 22.38 -11.72 0.83
N ASN A 283 21.27 -10.98 0.99
CA ASN A 283 20.01 -11.54 1.47
C ASN A 283 19.24 -12.31 0.38
N MET A 284 19.69 -12.26 -0.87
CA MET A 284 19.02 -12.89 -2.01
C MET A 284 20.04 -13.51 -2.98
N PRO A 285 20.76 -14.58 -2.58
CA PRO A 285 21.79 -15.20 -3.41
C PRO A 285 21.16 -15.83 -4.67
N CYS A 286 21.08 -15.07 -5.76
CA CYS A 286 20.66 -15.56 -7.07
C CYS A 286 21.90 -15.88 -7.92
N PRO A 287 22.01 -17.08 -8.52
CA PRO A 287 23.17 -17.48 -9.34
C PRO A 287 23.43 -16.60 -10.56
N SER A 288 22.43 -15.85 -11.06
CA SER A 288 22.66 -14.85 -12.11
C SER A 288 21.68 -13.67 -11.99
N TRP A 289 22.15 -12.59 -11.38
CA TRP A 289 21.50 -11.27 -11.42
C TRP A 289 21.28 -10.78 -12.86
N LYS A 290 22.07 -11.29 -13.82
CA LYS A 290 21.93 -11.01 -15.25
C LYS A 290 20.65 -11.58 -15.86
N ASP A 291 20.11 -12.68 -15.34
CA ASP A 291 18.99 -13.40 -15.97
C ASP A 291 17.66 -13.24 -15.22
N ASN A 292 17.67 -12.77 -13.97
CA ASN A 292 16.45 -12.61 -13.16
C ASN A 292 16.23 -11.14 -12.76
N LYS A 293 15.49 -10.41 -13.59
CA LYS A 293 15.46 -8.94 -13.61
C LYS A 293 14.36 -8.26 -12.78
N LYS A 294 13.74 -8.87 -11.75
CA LYS A 294 12.49 -8.30 -11.18
C LYS A 294 12.21 -8.63 -9.71
N PHE A 295 13.20 -8.68 -8.81
CA PHE A 295 12.84 -8.86 -7.39
C PHE A 295 12.45 -7.55 -6.69
N THR A 296 13.09 -6.43 -6.99
CA THR A 296 12.74 -5.12 -6.41
C THR A 296 11.50 -4.58 -7.10
N LYS A 297 10.37 -4.56 -6.40
CA LYS A 297 9.07 -4.28 -7.01
C LYS A 297 8.68 -2.81 -6.95
N TRP A 298 8.79 -2.22 -5.76
CA TRP A 298 8.33 -0.86 -5.47
C TRP A 298 9.23 -0.16 -4.45
N ALA A 299 9.36 1.15 -4.58
CA ALA A 299 9.80 2.03 -3.49
C ALA A 299 8.64 2.93 -3.08
N ALA A 300 8.11 2.76 -1.87
CA ALA A 300 7.02 3.56 -1.33
C ALA A 300 7.53 4.69 -0.44
N TYR A 301 7.43 5.91 -0.95
CA TYR A 301 7.91 7.15 -0.35
C TYR A 301 6.79 7.90 0.37
N ALA A 302 7.06 8.32 1.60
CA ALA A 302 6.22 9.25 2.37
C ALA A 302 7.10 10.29 3.08
N TYR A 303 6.49 11.42 3.44
CA TYR A 303 7.16 12.51 4.14
C TYR A 303 6.30 13.05 5.29
N SER A 304 6.92 13.44 6.40
CA SER A 304 6.29 14.09 7.55
C SER A 304 7.29 14.97 8.28
N GLU A 305 6.88 15.54 9.41
CA GLU A 305 7.73 16.26 10.35
C GLU A 305 8.95 15.43 10.80
N ALA A 306 8.79 14.09 10.86
CA ALA A 306 9.88 13.15 11.15
C ALA A 306 10.83 12.90 9.95
N GLY A 307 10.65 13.60 8.83
CA GLY A 307 11.42 13.42 7.60
C GLY A 307 10.87 12.35 6.66
N VAL A 308 11.76 11.82 5.82
CA VAL A 308 11.45 10.80 4.81
C VAL A 308 11.25 9.43 5.44
N TYR A 309 10.24 8.72 4.96
CA TYR A 309 10.01 7.30 5.23
C TYR A 309 9.92 6.55 3.90
N LEU A 310 10.85 5.62 3.66
CA LEU A 310 10.92 4.85 2.41
C LEU A 310 10.72 3.37 2.69
N THR A 311 9.82 2.70 1.96
CA THR A 311 9.66 1.24 2.01
C THR A 311 10.08 0.62 0.70
N VAL A 312 11.05 -0.29 0.72
CA VAL A 312 11.46 -1.06 -0.47
C VAL A 312 10.76 -2.42 -0.42
N TYR A 313 9.97 -2.72 -1.45
CA TYR A 313 9.22 -3.97 -1.59
C TYR A 313 9.95 -4.95 -2.48
N TYR A 314 10.04 -6.19 -2.03
CA TYR A 314 10.69 -7.29 -2.72
C TYR A 314 9.68 -8.40 -3.05
N ASN A 315 9.77 -8.93 -4.26
CA ASN A 315 9.13 -10.16 -4.65
C ASN A 315 9.91 -11.34 -4.06
N SER A 316 9.46 -11.84 -2.92
CA SER A 316 10.12 -12.96 -2.24
C SER A 316 10.03 -14.28 -3.01
N ALA A 317 9.05 -14.43 -3.91
CA ALA A 317 8.91 -15.64 -4.72
C ALA A 317 9.88 -15.68 -5.92
N SER A 318 10.40 -14.54 -6.36
CA SER A 318 11.42 -14.49 -7.43
C SER A 318 12.84 -14.77 -6.92
N ALA A 319 13.05 -14.72 -5.60
CA ALA A 319 14.27 -15.22 -4.99
C ALA A 319 14.20 -16.75 -4.99
N LYS A 320 15.14 -17.43 -5.66
CA LYS A 320 15.34 -18.86 -5.40
C LYS A 320 15.72 -18.97 -3.92
N ALA A 321 15.08 -19.88 -3.19
CA ALA A 321 15.55 -20.23 -1.86
C ALA A 321 17.04 -20.57 -1.97
N GLY A 322 17.89 -19.75 -1.34
CA GLY A 322 19.25 -20.16 -1.09
C GLY A 322 19.18 -21.48 -0.34
N SER A 323 19.93 -22.48 -0.78
CA SER A 323 20.09 -23.72 -0.03
C SER A 323 20.56 -23.34 1.39
N LEU A 324 19.67 -23.54 2.37
CA LEU A 324 20.06 -23.66 3.77
C LEU A 324 20.92 -24.91 3.93
#